data_AF-H9FI49-F1
#
_entry.id   AF-H9FI49-F1
#
_cell.length_a   1.000
_cell.length_b   1.000
_cell.length_c   1.000
_cell.angle_alpha   90.00
_cell.angle_beta   90.00
_cell.angle_gamma   90.00
#
_symmetry.space_group_name_H-M   'P 1'
#
loop_
_entity.id
_entity.type
_entity.pdbx_description
1 polymer ?
#
loop_
_entity_poly.entity_id
_entity_poly.type
_entity_poly.pdbx_seq_one_letter_code
_entity_poly.pdbx_strand_id
1 'polypeptide(L)'
;LKSVNDSMHQIAINGYIGNLNELGKMIMQGGFSVWIGHKKGATKMKDLARFKPMQRHLFLYEKAIVFCKRRVESGEGSDRYPSYSFKHCWKMDEVGFTEYVKGDNRKFEIWYG
;
A
#
# COMPACT_ATOMS: atom_id res chain seq x y z
N LEU A 1 1.10 -1.59 22.70
CA LEU A 1 1.23 -0.31 21.96
C LEU A 1 1.14 -0.50 20.44
N LYS A 2 2.02 -1.30 19.80
CA LYS A 2 1.95 -1.56 18.35
C LYS A 2 0.60 -2.12 17.86
N SER A 3 0.06 -3.13 18.55
CA SER A 3 -1.23 -3.77 18.19
C SER A 3 -2.44 -2.84 18.25
N VAL A 4 -2.48 -1.93 19.23
CA VAL A 4 -3.56 -0.93 19.36
C VAL A 4 -3.49 0.08 18.23
N ASN A 5 -2.28 0.56 17.90
CA ASN A 5 -2.08 1.46 16.77
C ASN A 5 -2.49 0.80 15.44
N ASP A 6 -2.09 -0.46 15.22
CA ASP A 6 -2.45 -1.22 14.02
C ASP A 6 -3.97 -1.40 13.89
N SER A 7 -4.67 -1.67 15.00
CA SER A 7 -6.13 -1.78 15.02
C SER A 7 -6.82 -0.46 14.66
N MET A 8 -6.31 0.68 15.16
CA MET A 8 -6.82 2.01 14.80
C MET A 8 -6.70 2.28 13.30
N HIS A 9 -5.56 1.91 12.70
CA HIS A 9 -5.38 2.08 11.26
C HIS A 9 -6.24 1.11 10.43
N GLN A 10 -6.50 -0.11 10.92
CA GLN A 10 -7.37 -1.08 10.24
C GLN A 10 -8.82 -0.57 10.14
N ILE A 11 -9.37 -0.05 11.24
CA ILE A 11 -10.74 0.46 11.31
C ILE A 11 -10.93 1.69 10.40
N ALA A 12 -9.86 2.44 10.15
CA ALA A 12 -9.85 3.59 9.25
C ALA A 12 -9.89 3.24 7.75
N ILE A 13 -9.89 1.96 7.36
CA ILE A 13 -9.97 1.53 5.96
C ILE A 13 -11.42 1.53 5.48
N ASN A 14 -11.69 2.34 4.46
CA ASN A 14 -12.99 2.48 3.82
C ASN A 14 -12.99 1.89 2.41
N GLY A 15 -14.11 1.26 2.03
CA GLY A 15 -14.36 0.77 0.67
C GLY A 15 -13.76 -0.61 0.34
N TYR A 16 -13.25 -1.33 1.34
CA TYR A 16 -12.96 -2.76 1.17
C TYR A 16 -14.27 -3.55 1.26
N ILE A 17 -14.51 -4.43 0.29
CA ILE A 17 -15.68 -5.31 0.26
C ILE A 17 -15.24 -6.70 0.75
N GLY A 18 -15.67 -7.05 1.96
CA GLY A 18 -15.26 -8.28 2.65
C GLY A 18 -14.85 -8.00 4.10
N ASN A 19 -14.37 -9.03 4.79
CA ASN A 19 -13.93 -8.93 6.18
C ASN A 19 -12.40 -8.91 6.27
N LEU A 20 -11.83 -7.78 6.67
CA LEU A 20 -10.38 -7.63 6.81
C LEU A 20 -9.75 -8.63 7.80
N ASN A 21 -10.52 -9.12 8.78
CA ASN A 21 -10.03 -10.11 9.73
C ASN A 21 -9.77 -11.49 9.09
N GLU A 22 -10.39 -11.79 7.95
CA GLU A 22 -10.16 -13.06 7.23
C GLU A 22 -8.77 -13.11 6.57
N LEU A 23 -8.16 -11.95 6.35
CA LEU A 23 -6.79 -11.80 5.83
C LEU A 23 -5.72 -12.23 6.85
N GLY A 24 -6.11 -12.53 8.10
CA GLY A 24 -5.21 -12.93 9.18
C GLY A 24 -4.72 -11.73 10.00
N LYS A 25 -3.66 -11.95 10.80
CA LYS A 25 -3.09 -10.90 11.63
C LYS A 25 -2.39 -9.84 10.78
N MET A 26 -2.59 -8.55 11.11
CA MET A 26 -1.77 -7.48 10.54
C MET A 26 -0.34 -7.57 11.07
N ILE A 27 0.63 -7.73 10.18
CA ILE A 27 2.06 -7.83 10.49
C ILE A 27 2.65 -6.42 10.56
N MET A 28 2.39 -5.60 9.54
CA MET A 28 2.90 -4.22 9.44
C MET A 28 1.98 -3.34 8.61
N GLN A 29 2.10 -2.04 8.83
CA GLN A 29 1.50 -1.02 7.98
C GLN A 29 2.45 0.17 7.85
N GLY A 30 2.33 0.92 6.76
CA GLY A 30 3.16 2.10 6.56
C GLY A 30 2.84 2.85 5.28
N GLY A 31 3.29 4.11 5.22
CA GLY A 31 3.22 4.94 4.02
C GLY A 31 4.42 4.71 3.11
N PHE A 32 4.16 4.53 1.82
CA PHE A 32 5.18 4.26 0.79
C PHE A 32 4.96 5.14 -0.45
N SER A 33 6.08 5.53 -1.07
CA SER A 33 6.11 6.04 -2.43
C SER A 33 6.12 4.85 -3.39
N VAL A 34 5.06 4.67 -4.18
CA VAL A 34 4.85 3.51 -5.05
C VAL A 34 4.93 3.92 -6.52
N TRP A 35 5.78 3.22 -7.27
CA TRP A 35 5.85 3.28 -8.73
C TRP A 35 5.24 2.02 -9.32
N ILE A 36 4.52 2.15 -10.43
CA ILE A 36 3.98 1.00 -11.17
C ILE A 36 4.96 0.67 -12.28
N GLY A 37 5.67 -0.46 -12.15
CA GLY A 37 6.52 -1.00 -13.19
C GLY A 37 5.71 -1.89 -14.14
N HIS A 38 5.71 -1.60 -15.44
CA HIS A 38 5.18 -2.53 -16.44
C HIS A 38 6.33 -3.38 -17.00
N LYS A 39 6.23 -4.72 -16.88
CA LYS A 39 7.20 -5.68 -17.46
C LYS A 39 7.29 -5.63 -19.00
N LYS A 40 6.47 -4.82 -19.69
CA LYS A 40 6.47 -4.70 -21.16
C LYS A 40 7.17 -3.43 -21.63
N GLY A 41 8.45 -3.59 -21.98
CA GLY A 41 9.16 -2.78 -22.97
C GLY A 41 9.65 -1.42 -22.47
N ALA A 42 10.77 -0.98 -23.06
CA ALA A 42 11.31 0.37 -22.94
C ALA A 42 10.25 1.41 -23.34
N THR A 43 9.41 1.80 -22.39
CA THR A 43 8.38 2.80 -22.62
C THR A 43 9.09 4.14 -22.65
N LYS A 44 9.36 4.57 -23.89
CA LYS A 44 9.86 5.89 -24.25
C LYS A 44 9.26 6.96 -23.34
N MET A 45 10.12 7.85 -22.85
CA MET A 45 9.84 9.04 -22.04
C MET A 45 8.70 9.90 -22.60
N LYS A 46 7.43 9.51 -22.44
CA LYS A 46 6.31 10.29 -22.98
C LYS A 46 5.16 10.62 -22.03
N ASP A 47 5.25 10.28 -20.75
CA ASP A 47 4.36 10.91 -19.76
C ASP A 47 5.12 11.28 -18.50
N LEU A 48 5.46 12.56 -18.37
CA LEU A 48 6.04 13.14 -17.14
C LEU A 48 5.15 12.89 -15.91
N ALA A 49 3.84 12.68 -16.09
CA ALA A 49 2.91 12.32 -15.03
C ALA A 49 3.11 10.89 -14.48
N ARG A 50 3.76 9.98 -15.21
CA ARG A 50 4.00 8.58 -14.80
C ARG A 50 5.27 8.38 -13.96
N PHE A 51 6.12 9.39 -13.81
CA PHE A 51 7.33 9.31 -12.98
C PHE A 51 7.12 9.75 -11.52
N LYS A 52 6.01 10.43 -11.23
CA LYS A 52 5.70 10.82 -9.86
C LYS A 52 5.21 9.59 -9.08
N PRO A 53 5.90 9.18 -7.99
CA PRO A 53 5.39 8.09 -7.16
C PRO A 53 4.00 8.43 -6.63
N MET A 54 3.14 7.42 -6.62
CA MET A 54 1.88 7.52 -5.93
C MET A 54 2.09 7.23 -4.44
N GLN A 55 1.53 8.07 -3.57
CA GLN A 55 1.50 7.74 -2.15
C GLN A 55 0.47 6.63 -1.90
N ARG A 56 0.91 5.57 -1.22
CA ARG A 56 0.05 4.47 -0.76
C ARG A 56 0.37 4.15 0.69
N HIS A 57 -0.68 3.85 1.44
CA HIS A 57 -0.56 3.20 2.73
C HIS A 57 -0.74 1.70 2.51
N LEU A 58 0.26 0.90 2.83
CA LEU A 58 0.20 -0.54 2.72
C LEU A 58 -0.15 -1.14 4.07
N PHE A 59 -1.00 -2.16 4.04
CA PHE A 59 -1.31 -3.01 5.18
C PHE A 59 -0.93 -4.45 4.80
N LEU A 60 0.11 -4.98 5.44
CA LEU A 60 0.54 -6.35 5.27
C LEU A 60 -0.16 -7.22 6.32
N TYR A 61 -1.01 -8.11 5.84
CA TYR A 61 -1.60 -9.19 6.61
C TYR A 61 -0.90 -10.51 6.29
N GLU A 62 -1.11 -11.53 7.12
CA GLU A 62 -0.56 -12.88 6.89
C GLU A 62 -0.94 -13.46 5.51
N LYS A 63 -2.15 -13.16 5.00
CA LYS A 63 -2.66 -13.73 3.75
C LYS A 63 -2.77 -12.73 2.60
N ALA A 64 -2.48 -11.45 2.82
CA ALA A 64 -2.65 -10.43 1.78
C ALA A 64 -1.89 -9.12 2.02
N ILE A 65 -1.63 -8.38 0.94
CA ILE A 65 -1.21 -6.99 0.97
C ILE A 65 -2.38 -6.12 0.51
N VAL A 66 -2.83 -5.21 1.37
CA VAL A 66 -3.89 -4.24 1.05
C VAL A 66 -3.29 -2.87 0.79
N PHE A 67 -3.57 -2.33 -0.40
CA PHE A 67 -3.14 -1.02 -0.84
C PHE A 67 -4.25 -0.01 -0.61
N CYS A 68 -3.94 1.06 0.11
CA CYS A 68 -4.86 2.15 0.35
C CYS A 68 -4.27 3.50 -0.09
N LYS A 69 -5.14 4.46 -0.40
CA LYS A 69 -4.78 5.88 -0.50
C LYS A 69 -5.17 6.56 0.81
N ARG A 70 -4.20 7.14 1.53
CA ARG A 70 -4.49 7.99 2.69
C ARG A 70 -5.28 9.23 2.22
N ARG A 71 -6.41 9.49 2.86
CA ARG A 71 -7.16 10.73 2.70
C ARG A 71 -6.51 11.79 3.60
N VAL A 72 -6.27 12.96 3.03
CA VAL A 72 -5.91 14.16 3.79
C VAL A 72 -7.11 15.08 3.61
N GLU A 73 -7.95 15.16 4.62
CA GLU A 73 -9.06 16.11 4.63
C GLU A 73 -8.52 17.49 5.04
N SER A 74 -9.02 18.56 4.45
CA SER A 74 -8.52 19.92 4.75
C SER A 74 -9.22 20.59 5.95
N GLY A 75 -9.92 19.81 6.78
CA GLY A 75 -10.69 20.31 7.93
C GLY A 75 -9.97 20.17 9.28
N GLU A 76 -10.45 20.88 10.29
CA GLU A 76 -9.93 20.80 11.67
C GLU A 76 -10.06 19.38 12.24
N GLY A 77 -8.95 18.64 12.30
CA GLY A 77 -8.91 17.28 12.85
C GLY A 77 -8.52 16.19 11.86
N SER A 78 -8.13 16.53 10.63
CA SER A 78 -7.59 15.58 9.66
C SER A 78 -6.29 14.88 10.08
N ASP A 79 -5.54 15.49 10.99
CA ASP A 79 -4.40 14.86 11.67
C ASP A 79 -4.80 14.04 12.90
N ARG A 80 -6.02 14.20 13.43
CA ARG A 80 -6.49 13.48 14.63
C ARG A 80 -6.92 12.05 14.33
N TYR A 81 -7.47 11.78 13.14
CA TYR A 81 -7.90 10.43 12.76
C TYR A 81 -7.47 10.08 11.33
N PRO A 82 -6.70 9.00 11.13
CA PRO A 82 -6.35 8.57 9.79
C PRO A 82 -7.61 8.07 9.05
N SER A 83 -7.65 8.26 7.74
CA SER A 83 -8.67 7.68 6.86
C SER A 83 -8.02 7.16 5.59
N TYR A 84 -8.39 5.93 5.20
CA TYR A 84 -7.79 5.21 4.09
C TYR A 84 -8.86 4.78 3.10
N SER A 85 -8.66 5.09 1.82
CA SER A 85 -9.51 4.53 0.75
C SER A 85 -8.84 3.30 0.16
N PHE A 86 -9.52 2.16 0.24
CA PHE A 86 -9.12 0.93 -0.42
C PHE A 86 -8.83 1.15 -1.93
N LYS A 87 -7.82 0.43 -2.44
CA LYS A 87 -7.45 0.43 -3.86
C LYS A 87 -7.28 -0.98 -4.40
N HIS A 88 -6.41 -1.78 -3.79
CA HIS A 88 -6.12 -3.15 -4.24
C HIS A 88 -5.91 -4.07 -3.05
N CYS A 89 -6.22 -5.35 -3.22
CA CYS A 89 -5.87 -6.42 -2.29
C CYS A 89 -5.19 -7.50 -3.13
N TRP A 90 -3.95 -7.82 -2.81
CA TRP A 90 -3.23 -8.93 -3.43
C TRP A 90 -3.08 -10.04 -2.41
N LYS A 91 -3.50 -11.25 -2.77
CA LYS A 91 -3.31 -12.40 -1.90
C LYS A 91 -1.84 -12.80 -1.89
N MET A 92 -1.36 -13.26 -0.73
CA MET A 92 0.07 -13.50 -0.53
C MET A 92 0.61 -14.67 -1.37
N ASP A 93 -0.25 -15.61 -1.77
CA ASP A 93 0.06 -16.73 -2.66
C ASP A 93 0.33 -16.30 -4.12
N GLU A 94 -0.09 -15.09 -4.50
CA GLU A 94 0.05 -14.54 -5.85
C GLU A 94 1.11 -13.41 -5.91
N VAL A 95 1.76 -13.08 -4.79
CA VAL A 95 2.74 -11.98 -4.69
C VAL A 95 4.17 -12.54 -4.77
N GLY A 96 4.94 -12.05 -5.73
CA GLY A 96 6.40 -12.16 -5.75
C GLY A 96 7.09 -10.93 -5.18
N PHE A 97 8.34 -11.10 -4.74
CA PHE A 97 9.13 -10.07 -4.05
C PHE A 97 10.59 -10.04 -4.51
N THR A 98 11.12 -8.85 -4.78
CA THR A 98 12.55 -8.59 -5.01
C THR A 98 13.02 -7.61 -3.95
N GLU A 99 13.98 -8.04 -3.15
CA GLU A 99 14.53 -7.23 -2.06
C GLU A 99 15.41 -6.09 -2.57
N TYR A 100 16.18 -6.34 -3.63
CA TYR A 100 17.22 -5.42 -4.09
C TYR A 100 16.83 -4.67 -5.35
N VAL A 101 16.74 -3.33 -5.22
CA VAL A 101 16.66 -2.42 -6.36
C VAL A 101 17.96 -1.65 -6.48
N LYS A 102 18.63 -1.77 -7.63
CA LYS A 102 19.91 -1.10 -7.88
C LYS A 102 19.78 0.41 -7.70
N GLY A 103 20.63 0.98 -6.85
CA GLY A 103 20.75 2.42 -6.64
C GLY A 103 19.92 3.00 -5.49
N ASP A 104 19.10 2.21 -4.78
CA ASP A 104 18.42 2.67 -3.56
C ASP A 104 18.11 1.48 -2.63
N ASN A 105 18.81 1.38 -1.51
CA ASN A 105 18.66 0.29 -0.53
C ASN A 105 17.36 0.38 0.30
N ARG A 106 16.54 1.41 0.08
CA ARG A 106 15.22 1.56 0.71
C ARG A 106 14.09 1.17 -0.24
N LYS A 107 14.41 0.71 -1.45
CA LYS A 107 13.44 0.25 -2.45
C LYS A 107 13.44 -1.26 -2.55
N PHE A 108 12.24 -1.80 -2.69
CA PHE A 108 11.97 -3.19 -3.00
C PHE A 108 10.87 -3.24 -4.07
N GLU A 109 10.69 -4.39 -4.71
CA GLU A 109 9.62 -4.61 -5.67
C GLU A 109 8.69 -5.71 -5.19
N ILE A 110 7.40 -5.51 -5.42
CA ILE A 110 6.38 -6.56 -5.33
C ILE A 110 5.68 -6.63 -6.69
N TRP A 111 5.46 -7.83 -7.18
CA TRP A 111 4.69 -8.05 -8.40
C TRP A 111 3.63 -9.10 -8.16
N TYR A 112 2.53 -8.94 -8.88
CA TYR A 112 1.45 -9.91 -8.91
C TYR A 112 1.70 -10.87 -10.07
N GLY A 113 1.61 -12.17 -9.79
CA GLY A 113 1.84 -13.27 -10.74
C GLY A 113 0.59 -13.67 -11.49
#